data_AF-A0AA40JQD7-F1
#
_entry.id   AF-A0AA40JQD7-F1
#
_cell.length_a   1.000
_cell.length_b   1.000
_cell.length_c   1.000
_cell.angle_alpha   90.00
_cell.angle_beta   90.00
_cell.angle_gamma   90.00
#
_symmetry.space_group_name_H-M   'P 1'
#
loop_
_entity.id
_entity.type
_entity.pdbx_description
1 polymer ?
#
loop_
_entity_poly.entity_id
_entity_poly.type
_entity_poly.pdbx_seq_one_letter_code
_entity_poly.pdbx_strand_id
1 'polypeptide(L)'
;AETAEWLMARDWPAIAGNHERQLLTDPPARMNPSDAFARAALGGGALAWLAGLPAMLALDGMFLCHGTPASDVAPLAETLEGARLRAASAAELSERLAGRGERLVLCGHTHVPRLLGLPDGRRALNPGSVGLQA
;
A
#
# COMPACT_ATOMS: atom_id res chain seq x y z
N ALA A 1 -13.38 -15.14 -6.72
CA ALA A 1 -13.79 -13.91 -6.01
C ALA A 1 -13.82 -14.07 -4.47
N GLU A 2 -13.64 -15.28 -3.92
CA GLU A 2 -13.81 -15.57 -2.48
C GLU A 2 -13.12 -14.59 -1.52
N THR A 3 -11.85 -14.25 -1.75
CA THR A 3 -11.13 -13.31 -0.88
C THR A 3 -11.75 -11.91 -0.87
N ALA A 4 -12.18 -11.40 -2.03
CA ALA A 4 -12.80 -10.08 -2.12
C ALA A 4 -14.15 -10.07 -1.40
N GLU A 5 -14.99 -11.09 -1.62
CA GLU A 5 -16.28 -11.24 -0.95
C GLU A 5 -16.13 -11.34 0.57
N TRP A 6 -15.12 -12.10 1.03
CA TRP A 6 -14.81 -12.24 2.45
C TRP A 6 -14.37 -10.92 3.09
N LEU A 7 -13.53 -10.13 2.40
CA LEU A 7 -13.08 -8.82 2.87
C LEU A 7 -14.21 -7.78 2.87
N MET A 8 -15.03 -7.75 1.81
CA MET A 8 -16.20 -6.87 1.71
C MET A 8 -17.17 -7.08 2.88
N ALA A 9 -17.38 -8.33 3.30
CA ALA A 9 -18.29 -8.66 4.40
C ALA A 9 -17.81 -8.20 5.80
N ARG A 10 -16.56 -7.74 5.94
CA ARG A 10 -15.99 -7.29 7.23
C ARG A 10 -16.10 -5.81 7.49
N ASP A 11 -16.34 -5.03 6.44
CA ASP A 11 -16.41 -3.56 6.53
C ASP A 11 -15.22 -2.96 7.31
N TRP A 12 -14.03 -3.54 7.11
CA TRP A 12 -12.81 -3.03 7.71
C TRP A 12 -12.29 -1.83 6.91
N PRO A 13 -11.67 -0.84 7.58
CA PRO A 13 -10.94 0.20 6.90
C PRO A 13 -9.89 -0.40 5.94
N ALA A 14 -10.03 -0.10 4.66
CA ALA A 14 -9.16 -0.58 3.60
C ALA A 14 -8.76 0.59 2.71
N ILE A 15 -7.57 0.49 2.13
CA ILE A 15 -7.06 1.42 1.12
C ILE A 15 -6.70 0.65 -0.15
N ALA A 16 -6.69 1.34 -1.29
CA ALA A 16 -6.18 0.81 -2.54
C ALA A 16 -4.65 0.81 -2.56
N GLY A 17 -4.04 -0.25 -3.07
CA GLY A 17 -2.64 -0.30 -3.47
C GLY A 17 -2.46 -0.11 -4.97
N ASN A 18 -1.22 -0.32 -5.46
CA ASN A 18 -0.93 -0.15 -6.88
C ASN A 18 -1.67 -1.17 -7.75
N HIS A 19 -1.86 -2.39 -7.25
CA HIS A 19 -2.52 -3.45 -8.01
C HIS A 19 -4.00 -3.15 -8.20
N GLU A 20 -4.69 -2.56 -7.22
CA GLU A 20 -6.07 -2.07 -7.41
C GLU A 20 -6.15 -1.05 -8.54
N ARG A 21 -5.26 -0.04 -8.56
CA ARG A 21 -5.23 0.92 -9.67
C ARG A 21 -4.88 0.25 -10.99
N GLN A 22 -3.87 -0.62 -11.03
CA GLN A 22 -3.40 -1.28 -12.25
C GLN A 22 -4.49 -2.18 -12.84
N LEU A 23 -5.10 -3.05 -12.05
CA LEU A 23 -6.16 -3.95 -12.53
C LEU A 23 -7.42 -3.18 -12.97
N LEU A 24 -7.72 -2.01 -12.39
CA LEU A 24 -8.88 -1.20 -12.75
C LEU A 24 -8.64 -0.31 -13.98
N THR A 25 -7.42 0.19 -14.18
CA THR A 25 -7.13 1.26 -15.14
C THR A 25 -6.18 0.89 -16.28
N ASP A 26 -5.29 -0.08 -16.09
CA ASP A 26 -4.36 -0.45 -17.15
C ASP A 26 -5.08 -1.24 -18.27
N PRO A 27 -4.68 -1.05 -19.53
CA PRO A 27 -5.16 -1.91 -20.61
C PRO A 27 -4.63 -3.34 -20.42
N PRO A 28 -5.35 -4.38 -20.90
CA PRO A 28 -4.93 -5.77 -20.73
C PRO A 28 -3.48 -6.07 -21.16
N ALA A 29 -2.98 -5.39 -22.21
CA ALA A 29 -1.61 -5.55 -22.70
C ALA A 29 -0.52 -5.04 -21.74
N ARG A 30 -0.89 -4.22 -20.74
CA ARG A 30 0.02 -3.69 -19.72
C ARG A 30 -0.16 -4.34 -18.34
N MET A 31 -1.19 -5.18 -18.17
CA MET A 31 -1.39 -5.92 -16.93
C MET A 31 -0.31 -7.01 -16.80
N ASN A 32 0.24 -7.15 -15.60
CA ASN A 32 1.02 -8.33 -15.28
C ASN A 32 0.10 -9.58 -15.21
N PRO A 33 0.65 -10.81 -15.19
CA PRO A 33 -0.18 -12.02 -15.17
C PRO A 33 -1.14 -12.10 -13.98
N SER A 34 -0.74 -11.59 -12.80
CA SER A 34 -1.58 -11.60 -11.60
C SER A 34 -2.76 -10.65 -11.71
N ASP A 35 -2.55 -9.43 -12.20
CA ASP A 35 -3.60 -8.43 -12.40
C ASP A 35 -4.57 -8.88 -13.49
N ALA A 36 -4.06 -9.44 -14.59
CA ALA A 36 -4.89 -9.96 -15.68
C ALA A 36 -5.79 -11.11 -15.18
N PHE A 37 -5.23 -12.04 -14.40
CA PHE A 37 -5.99 -13.12 -13.80
C PHE A 37 -7.03 -12.58 -12.81
N ALA A 38 -6.64 -11.70 -11.88
CA ALA A 38 -7.54 -11.12 -10.90
C ALA A 38 -8.69 -10.37 -11.59
N ARG A 39 -8.40 -9.56 -12.61
CA ARG A 39 -9.40 -8.80 -13.36
C ARG A 39 -10.44 -9.70 -14.05
N ALA A 40 -10.01 -10.86 -14.56
CA ALA A 40 -10.89 -11.85 -15.19
C ALA A 40 -11.70 -12.67 -14.17
N ALA A 41 -11.13 -12.92 -12.98
CA ALA A 41 -11.76 -13.71 -11.92
C ALA A 41 -12.70 -12.92 -11.00
N LEU A 42 -12.63 -11.58 -11.01
CA LEU A 42 -13.46 -10.70 -10.20
C LEU A 42 -14.75 -10.30 -10.93
N GLY A 43 -15.88 -10.45 -10.22
CA GLY A 43 -17.18 -9.97 -10.69
C GLY A 43 -17.36 -8.45 -10.52
N GLY A 44 -18.42 -7.91 -11.12
CA GLY A 44 -18.69 -6.47 -11.12
C GLY A 44 -18.80 -5.83 -9.72
N GLY A 45 -19.37 -6.54 -8.75
CA GLY A 45 -19.47 -6.06 -7.37
C GLY A 45 -18.10 -5.88 -6.69
N ALA A 46 -17.19 -6.83 -6.86
CA ALA A 46 -15.84 -6.74 -6.31
C ALA A 46 -15.04 -5.62 -6.98
N LEU A 47 -15.16 -5.46 -8.30
CA LEU A 47 -14.50 -4.38 -9.03
C LEU A 47 -15.01 -3.00 -8.61
N ALA A 48 -16.32 -2.86 -8.40
CA ALA A 48 -16.92 -1.64 -7.90
C ALA A 48 -16.46 -1.32 -6.46
N TRP A 49 -16.33 -2.34 -5.62
CA TRP A 49 -15.77 -2.20 -4.27
C TRP A 49 -14.31 -1.71 -4.31
N LEU A 50 -13.45 -2.35 -5.13
CA LEU A 50 -12.05 -1.91 -5.29
C LEU A 50 -11.96 -0.47 -5.79
N ALA A 51 -12.82 -0.07 -6.73
CA ALA A 51 -12.88 1.30 -7.25
C ALA A 51 -13.34 2.33 -6.20
N GLY A 52 -14.02 1.89 -5.14
CA GLY A 52 -14.44 2.73 -4.03
C GLY A 52 -13.40 2.87 -2.91
N LEU A 53 -12.32 2.09 -2.93
CA LEU A 53 -11.29 2.17 -1.90
C LEU A 53 -10.49 3.48 -2.02
N PRO A 54 -10.28 4.21 -0.91
CA PRO A 54 -9.44 5.40 -0.94
C PRO A 54 -7.96 5.02 -1.10
N ALA A 55 -7.17 5.86 -1.77
CA ALA A 55 -5.72 5.63 -1.89
C ALA A 55 -4.96 5.86 -0.56
N MET A 56 -5.55 6.66 0.32
CA MET A 56 -5.00 7.02 1.63
C MET A 56 -6.11 7.16 2.65
N LEU A 57 -5.82 6.85 3.91
CA LEU A 57 -6.80 6.98 5.00
C LEU A 57 -6.12 7.56 6.23
N ALA A 58 -6.81 8.46 6.93
CA ALA A 58 -6.44 8.89 8.28
C ALA A 58 -7.49 8.37 9.26
N LEU A 59 -7.05 7.68 10.31
CA LEU A 59 -7.91 7.02 11.29
C LEU A 59 -7.21 6.98 12.65
N ASP A 60 -7.87 7.39 13.72
CA ASP A 60 -7.38 7.27 15.11
C ASP A 60 -5.95 7.81 15.33
N GLY A 61 -5.60 8.93 14.66
CA GLY A 61 -4.27 9.54 14.73
C GLY A 61 -3.18 8.79 13.96
N MET A 62 -3.59 7.82 13.14
CA MET A 62 -2.76 7.06 12.21
C MET A 62 -3.00 7.51 10.77
N PHE A 63 -1.99 7.35 9.94
CA PHE A 63 -2.07 7.58 8.50
C PHE A 63 -1.71 6.30 7.74
N LEU A 64 -2.51 5.93 6.75
CA LEU A 64 -2.35 4.73 5.93
C LEU A 64 -2.13 5.15 4.48
N CYS A 65 -1.07 4.62 3.85
CA CYS A 65 -0.83 4.70 2.42
C CYS A 65 -0.16 3.41 1.92
N HIS A 66 -0.38 2.98 0.69
CA HIS A 66 0.20 1.71 0.24
C HIS A 66 1.74 1.80 0.06
N GLY A 67 2.20 2.79 -0.70
CA GLY A 67 3.61 3.16 -0.84
C GLY A 67 3.91 4.40 -0.01
N THR A 68 4.15 5.51 -0.68
CA THR A 68 4.25 6.86 -0.10
C THR A 68 2.93 7.63 -0.27
N PRO A 69 2.71 8.77 0.42
CA PRO A 69 1.55 9.63 0.18
C PRO A 69 1.43 10.12 -1.27
N ALA A 70 2.56 10.23 -1.98
CA ALA A 70 2.61 10.76 -3.34
C ALA A 70 2.63 9.66 -4.43
N SER A 71 2.82 8.39 -4.07
CA SER A 71 2.99 7.30 -5.02
C SER A 71 2.75 5.93 -4.38
N ASP A 72 1.86 5.15 -4.99
CA ASP A 72 1.56 3.77 -4.63
C ASP A 72 2.62 2.76 -5.11
N VAL A 73 3.61 3.18 -5.90
CA VAL A 73 4.71 2.32 -6.37
C VAL A 73 6.07 2.71 -5.78
N ALA A 74 6.13 3.78 -4.99
CA ALA A 74 7.35 4.18 -4.32
C ALA A 74 7.41 3.55 -2.92
N PRO A 75 8.52 2.87 -2.55
CA PRO A 75 8.73 2.39 -1.19
C PRO A 75 8.78 3.53 -0.17
N LEU A 76 8.02 3.39 0.93
CA LEU A 76 8.12 4.33 2.05
C LEU A 76 9.24 3.95 3.01
N ALA A 77 9.29 2.70 3.45
CA ALA A 77 10.18 2.22 4.51
C ALA A 77 11.57 1.78 3.99
N GLU A 78 11.72 1.62 2.67
CA GLU A 78 12.96 1.23 2.03
C GLU A 78 13.47 2.28 1.05
N THR A 79 14.76 2.23 0.76
CA THR A 79 15.36 2.86 -0.42
C THR A 79 16.10 1.79 -1.21
N LEU A 80 15.96 1.80 -2.54
CA LEU A 80 16.82 1.00 -3.41
C LEU A 80 18.22 1.60 -3.45
N GLU A 81 19.20 0.76 -3.13
CA GLU A 81 20.63 1.05 -3.28
C GLU A 81 21.22 0.01 -4.23
N GLY A 82 21.27 0.38 -5.52
CA GLY A 82 21.54 -0.56 -6.59
C GLY A 82 20.47 -1.65 -6.66
N ALA A 83 20.88 -2.91 -6.50
CA ALA A 83 19.99 -4.08 -6.51
C ALA A 83 19.48 -4.49 -5.12
N ARG A 84 19.78 -3.74 -4.06
CA ARG A 84 19.41 -4.08 -2.68
C ARG A 84 18.44 -3.07 -2.11
N LEU A 85 17.50 -3.55 -1.30
CA LEU A 85 16.66 -2.71 -0.47
C LEU A 85 17.35 -2.50 0.88
N ARG A 86 17.62 -1.24 1.22
CA ARG A 86 18.01 -0.83 2.58
C ARG A 86 16.86 -0.13 3.27
N ALA A 87 16.89 -0.08 4.59
CA ALA A 87 15.97 0.78 5.32
C ALA A 87 16.16 2.24 4.88
N ALA A 88 15.05 2.97 4.76
CA ALA A 88 15.09 4.40 4.51
C ALA A 88 15.61 5.13 5.76
N SER A 89 16.42 6.16 5.54
CA SER A 89 16.95 7.03 6.58
C SER A 89 15.86 7.95 7.13
N ALA A 90 16.06 8.47 8.34
CA ALA A 90 15.14 9.44 8.94
C ALA A 90 14.86 10.65 8.04
N ALA A 91 15.86 11.12 7.28
CA ALA A 91 15.70 12.22 6.33
C ALA A 91 14.79 11.84 5.16
N GLU A 92 15.02 10.68 4.53
CA GLU A 92 14.18 10.17 3.44
C GLU A 92 12.74 9.95 3.90
N LEU A 93 12.52 9.37 5.10
CA LEU A 93 11.17 9.25 5.66
C LEU A 93 10.52 10.60 5.92
N SER A 94 11.26 11.55 6.49
CA SER A 94 10.74 12.89 6.79
C SER A 94 10.29 13.62 5.53
N GLU A 95 11.06 13.49 4.44
CA GLU A 95 10.72 14.04 3.13
C GLU A 95 9.47 13.37 2.55
N ARG A 96 9.43 12.03 2.52
CA ARG A 96 8.28 11.27 2.00
C ARG A 96 6.99 11.53 2.79
N LEU A 97 7.12 11.90 4.07
CA LEU A 97 6.02 12.20 4.99
C LEU A 97 5.87 13.70 5.26
N ALA A 98 6.41 14.55 4.40
CA ALA A 98 6.26 16.00 4.54
C ALA A 98 4.76 16.38 4.54
N GLY A 99 4.38 17.25 5.47
CA GLY A 99 2.98 17.67 5.65
C GLY A 99 2.07 16.68 6.38
N ARG A 100 2.58 15.51 6.83
CA ARG A 100 1.84 14.56 7.69
C ARG A 100 2.19 14.72 9.16
N GLY A 101 1.19 14.78 10.03
CA GLY A 101 1.35 14.99 11.47
C GLY A 101 1.07 13.75 12.33
N GLU A 102 0.62 12.66 11.72
CA GLU A 102 0.20 11.45 12.42
C GLU A 102 1.36 10.74 13.10
N ARG A 103 1.15 10.27 14.34
CA ARG A 103 2.22 9.62 15.13
C ARG A 103 2.62 8.26 14.58
N LEU A 104 1.69 7.57 13.92
CA LEU A 104 1.92 6.27 13.31
C LEU A 104 1.50 6.32 11.84
N VAL A 105 2.44 5.98 10.97
CA VAL A 105 2.21 5.80 9.54
C VAL A 105 2.28 4.31 9.23
N LEU A 106 1.23 3.78 8.62
CA LEU A 106 1.18 2.41 8.11
C LEU A 106 1.40 2.42 6.60
N CYS A 107 2.30 1.55 6.15
CA CYS A 107 2.57 1.32 4.75
C CYS A 107 2.65 -0.16 4.40
N GLY A 108 2.75 -0.46 3.10
CA GLY A 108 2.95 -1.80 2.58
C GLY A 108 3.92 -1.77 1.40
N HIS A 109 3.45 -2.23 0.24
CA HIS A 109 4.14 -2.23 -1.04
C HIS A 109 5.36 -3.15 -1.14
N THR A 110 6.36 -3.04 -0.26
CA THR A 110 7.63 -3.79 -0.39
C THR A 110 7.59 -5.21 0.15
N HIS A 111 6.55 -5.54 0.94
CA HIS A 111 6.38 -6.83 1.61
C HIS A 111 7.45 -7.17 2.69
N VAL A 112 8.38 -6.26 2.94
CA VAL A 112 9.44 -6.41 3.94
C VAL A 112 8.97 -5.81 5.28
N PRO A 113 8.88 -6.59 6.37
CA PRO A 113 8.52 -6.06 7.67
C PRO A 113 9.53 -5.01 8.17
N ARG A 114 9.03 -3.83 8.57
CA ARG A 114 9.85 -2.72 9.09
C ARG A 114 9.13 -1.93 10.17
N LEU A 115 9.91 -1.44 11.12
CA LEU A 115 9.47 -0.40 12.06
C LEU A 115 10.58 0.65 12.18
N LEU A 116 10.28 1.86 11.72
CA LEU A 116 11.22 2.98 11.65
C LEU A 116 10.71 4.13 12.50
N GLY A 117 11.61 4.79 13.23
CA GLY A 117 11.32 5.99 14.01
C GLY A 117 11.87 7.24 13.33
N LEU A 118 11.13 8.34 13.43
CA LEU A 118 11.58 9.67 13.04
C LEU A 118 12.01 10.48 14.29
N PRO A 119 12.95 11.44 14.16
CA PRO A 119 13.39 12.28 15.27
C PRO A 119 12.27 13.10 15.92
N ASP A 120 11.20 13.39 15.18
CA ASP A 120 10.02 14.12 15.67
C ASP A 120 9.02 13.24 16.44
N GLY A 121 9.37 11.96 16.67
CA GLY A 121 8.58 11.00 17.44
C GLY A 121 7.53 10.26 16.61
N ARG A 122 7.38 10.53 15.30
CA ARG A 122 6.57 9.71 14.41
C ARG A 122 7.21 8.35 14.17
N ARG A 123 6.40 7.36 13.80
CA ARG A 123 6.84 6.00 13.45
C ARG A 123 6.22 5.58 12.13
N ALA A 124 6.99 4.90 11.30
CA ALA A 124 6.50 4.22 10.11
C ALA A 124 6.58 2.70 10.30
N LEU A 125 5.49 1.99 10.01
CA LEU A 125 5.37 0.55 10.12
C LEU A 125 4.99 -0.02 8.75
N ASN A 126 5.78 -0.98 8.28
CA ASN A 126 5.39 -1.91 7.23
C ASN A 126 5.20 -3.29 7.90
N PRO A 127 3.99 -3.88 7.92
CA PRO A 127 3.79 -5.18 8.54
C PRO A 127 4.34 -6.34 7.69
N GLY A 128 4.82 -6.07 6.47
CA GLY A 128 5.14 -7.07 5.47
C GLY A 128 3.89 -7.51 4.70
N SER A 129 3.93 -8.71 4.12
CA SER A 129 2.85 -9.24 3.31
C SER A 129 2.28 -10.53 3.86
N VAL A 130 0.94 -10.62 3.87
CA VAL A 130 0.20 -11.83 4.23
C VAL A 130 0.31 -12.88 3.11
N GLY A 131 0.22 -12.44 1.85
CA GLY A 131 0.09 -13.34 0.68
C GLY A 131 1.36 -13.57 -0.13
N LEU A 132 2.41 -12.76 0.07
CA LEU A 132 3.68 -12.88 -0.66
C LEU A 132 4.84 -12.32 0.15
N GLN A 133 5.50 -13.16 0.95
CA GLN A 133 6.61 -12.76 1.80
C GLN A 133 7.89 -12.48 0.99
N ALA A 134 8.65 -11.46 1.40
CA ALA A 134 9.94 -11.07 0.82
C ALA A 134 11.12 -11.52 1.68
#